data_AF-A0A6M1ZIM1-F1
#
_entry.id   AF-A0A6M1ZIM1-F1
#
_cell.length_a   1.000
_cell.length_b   1.000
_cell.length_c   1.000
_cell.angle_alpha   90.00
_cell.angle_beta   90.00
_cell.angle_gamma   90.00
#
_symmetry.space_group_name_H-M   'P 1'
#
loop_
_entity.id
_entity.type
_entity.pdbx_description
1 polymer ?
#
loop_
_entity_poly.entity_id
_entity_poly.type
_entity_poly.pdbx_seq_one_letter_code
_entity_poly.pdbx_strand_id
1 'polypeptide(L)'
;MKESKSNKSLTSKVFKIAINSWWVILFMLVCSIGYDMGIKKRKIAIIEMKTKYNNLLAQRNQATTRKEDLSLKLASQSDPSWIEQVLMKELGVVPENKIKVHFKN
;
A
#
# COMPACT_ATOMS: atom_id res chain seq x y z
N MET A 1 -17.10 23.39 53.41
CA MET A 1 -16.30 22.28 54.02
C MET A 1 -17.01 20.90 54.03
N LYS A 2 -18.15 20.70 53.34
CA LYS A 2 -18.91 19.42 53.31
C LYS A 2 -18.57 18.51 52.12
N GLU A 3 -18.15 19.08 50.98
CA GLU A 3 -17.90 18.33 49.74
C GLU A 3 -16.67 17.41 49.81
N SER A 4 -15.61 17.83 50.51
CA SER A 4 -14.38 17.04 50.72
C SER A 4 -14.62 15.74 51.50
N LYS A 5 -15.56 15.73 52.46
CA LYS A 5 -15.86 14.54 53.26
C LYS A 5 -16.70 13.51 52.49
N SER A 6 -17.62 13.96 51.64
CA SER A 6 -18.44 13.07 50.80
C SER A 6 -17.60 12.31 49.78
N ASN A 7 -16.70 13.02 49.09
CA ASN A 7 -15.85 12.45 48.04
C ASN A 7 -14.87 11.40 48.60
N LYS A 8 -14.29 11.63 49.79
CA LYS A 8 -13.44 10.64 50.50
C LYS A 8 -14.19 9.37 50.92
N SER A 9 -15.48 9.49 51.26
CA SER A 9 -16.30 8.34 51.63
C SER A 9 -16.70 7.49 50.42
N LEU A 10 -16.86 8.13 49.25
CA LEU A 10 -17.23 7.46 48.02
C LEU A 10 -16.02 6.77 47.38
N THR A 11 -14.87 7.44 47.34
CA THR A 11 -13.61 6.85 46.84
C THR A 11 -13.16 5.65 47.67
N SER A 12 -13.31 5.69 48.99
CA SER A 12 -12.96 4.55 49.85
C SER A 12 -13.90 3.35 49.68
N LYS A 13 -15.19 3.57 49.40
CA LYS A 13 -16.13 2.50 49.03
C LYS A 13 -15.77 1.88 47.68
N VAL A 14 -15.46 2.71 46.68
CA VAL A 14 -14.99 2.25 45.36
C VAL A 14 -13.67 1.48 45.50
N PHE A 15 -12.74 1.93 46.33
CA PHE A 15 -11.48 1.22 46.59
C PHE A 15 -11.70 -0.15 47.23
N LYS A 16 -12.61 -0.27 48.20
CA LYS A 16 -12.97 -1.57 48.80
C LYS A 16 -13.58 -2.52 47.79
N ILE A 17 -14.46 -2.03 46.92
CA ILE A 17 -15.08 -2.81 45.84
C ILE A 17 -14.02 -3.20 44.79
N ALA A 18 -13.11 -2.29 44.45
CA ALA A 18 -12.02 -2.55 43.50
C ALA A 18 -10.99 -3.55 44.03
N ILE A 19 -10.70 -3.56 45.34
CA ILE A 19 -9.84 -4.56 45.99
C ILE A 19 -10.53 -5.92 46.05
N ASN A 20 -11.81 -5.96 46.43
CA ASN A 20 -12.57 -7.22 46.51
C ASN A 20 -12.81 -7.85 45.13
N SER A 21 -12.97 -7.02 44.10
CA SER A 21 -13.16 -7.43 42.69
C SER A 21 -11.89 -7.28 41.86
N TRP A 22 -10.70 -7.19 42.49
CA TRP A 22 -9.42 -7.01 41.79
C TRP A 22 -9.17 -8.11 40.76
N TRP A 23 -9.55 -9.35 41.10
CA TRP A 23 -9.49 -10.50 40.20
C TRP A 23 -10.38 -10.37 38.97
N VAL A 24 -11.56 -9.74 39.09
CA VAL A 24 -12.46 -9.50 37.96
C VAL A 24 -11.86 -8.46 37.01
N ILE A 25 -11.24 -7.41 37.56
CA ILE A 25 -10.55 -6.37 36.78
C ILE A 25 -9.37 -6.97 36.02
N LEU A 26 -8.57 -7.83 36.66
CA LEU A 26 -7.48 -8.55 35.99
C LEU A 26 -7.99 -9.45 34.86
N PHE A 27 -9.06 -10.21 35.11
CA PHE A 27 -9.66 -11.06 34.08
C PHE A 27 -10.15 -10.24 32.89
N MET A 28 -10.83 -9.13 33.14
CA MET A 28 -11.33 -8.22 32.10
C MET A 28 -10.19 -7.60 31.28
N LEU A 29 -9.08 -7.23 31.93
CA LEU A 29 -7.87 -6.75 31.26
C LEU A 29 -7.25 -7.83 30.36
N VAL A 30 -7.12 -9.07 30.85
CA VAL A 30 -6.57 -10.18 30.05
C VAL A 30 -7.46 -10.48 28.84
N CYS A 31 -8.79 -10.49 29.00
CA CYS A 31 -9.73 -10.65 27.88
C CYS A 31 -9.57 -9.52 26.86
N SER A 32 -9.44 -8.27 27.32
CA SER A 32 -9.28 -7.10 26.46
C SER A 32 -7.96 -7.14 25.68
N ILE A 33 -6.85 -7.51 26.33
CA ILE A 33 -5.54 -7.66 25.68
C ILE A 33 -5.56 -8.80 24.66
N GLY A 34 -6.18 -9.94 24.99
CA GLY A 34 -6.34 -11.06 24.07
C GLY A 34 -7.14 -10.67 22.82
N TYR A 35 -8.23 -9.93 23.00
CA TYR A 35 -9.04 -9.41 21.89
C TYR A 35 -8.25 -8.43 21.02
N ASP A 36 -7.59 -7.45 21.61
CA ASP A 36 -6.80 -6.44 20.89
C ASP A 36 -5.66 -7.10 20.08
N MET A 37 -4.94 -8.03 20.71
CA MET A 37 -3.86 -8.77 20.04
C MET A 37 -4.38 -9.63 18.88
N GLY A 38 -5.55 -10.26 19.04
CA GLY A 38 -6.21 -11.02 17.98
C GLY A 38 -6.61 -10.15 16.78
N ILE A 39 -7.17 -8.96 17.04
CA ILE A 39 -7.56 -8.01 15.99
C ILE A 39 -6.35 -7.44 15.26
N LYS A 40 -5.27 -7.11 15.97
CA LYS A 40 -4.03 -6.59 15.38
C LYS A 40 -3.41 -7.58 14.39
N LYS A 41 -3.31 -8.86 14.76
CA LYS A 41 -2.78 -9.92 13.86
C LYS A 41 -3.59 -10.03 12.56
N ARG A 42 -4.92 -9.99 12.66
CA ARG A 42 -5.81 -10.01 11.49
C ARG A 42 -5.63 -8.79 10.61
N LYS A 43 -5.55 -7.59 11.19
CA LYS A 43 -5.33 -6.35 10.43
C LYS A 43 -4.02 -6.36 9.67
N ILE A 44 -2.94 -6.83 10.29
CA ILE A 44 -1.63 -6.94 9.64
C ILE A 44 -1.70 -7.90 8.45
N ALA A 45 -2.29 -9.09 8.62
CA ALA A 45 -2.44 -10.05 7.54
C ALA A 45 -3.27 -9.48 6.36
N ILE A 46 -4.36 -8.75 6.65
CA ILE A 46 -5.18 -8.10 5.62
C ILE A 46 -4.37 -7.04 4.86
N ILE A 47 -3.59 -6.20 5.58
CA ILE A 47 -2.76 -5.17 4.98
C ILE A 47 -1.67 -5.79 4.09
N GLU A 48 -1.03 -6.85 4.57
CA GLU A 48 -0.01 -7.58 3.81
C GLU A 48 -0.60 -8.15 2.52
N MET A 49 -1.74 -8.83 2.59
CA MET A 49 -2.40 -9.40 1.42
C MET A 49 -2.86 -8.32 0.44
N LYS A 50 -3.40 -7.20 0.93
CA LYS A 50 -3.78 -6.07 0.07
C LYS A 50 -2.56 -5.46 -0.64
N THR A 51 -1.44 -5.33 0.07
CA THR A 51 -0.19 -4.83 -0.50
C THR A 51 0.32 -5.75 -1.60
N LYS A 52 0.34 -7.06 -1.34
CA LYS A 52 0.73 -8.07 -2.34
C LYS A 52 -0.18 -8.03 -3.56
N TYR A 53 -1.50 -7.95 -3.36
CA TYR A 53 -2.47 -7.85 -4.43
C TYR A 53 -2.23 -6.61 -5.31
N ASN A 54 -2.05 -5.44 -4.70
CA ASN A 54 -1.80 -4.20 -5.43
C ASN A 54 -0.49 -4.25 -6.22
N ASN A 55 0.55 -4.87 -5.66
CA ASN A 55 1.83 -5.04 -6.34
C ASN A 55 1.68 -5.95 -7.56
N LEU A 56 1.02 -7.10 -7.41
CA LEU A 56 0.73 -8.01 -8.52
C LEU A 56 -0.14 -7.35 -9.59
N LEU A 57 -1.12 -6.54 -9.19
CA LEU A 57 -1.96 -5.78 -10.12
C LEU A 57 -1.13 -4.77 -10.93
N ALA A 58 -0.21 -4.06 -10.28
CA ALA A 58 0.69 -3.13 -10.94
C ALA A 58 1.63 -3.84 -11.94
N GLN A 59 2.22 -4.97 -11.53
CA GLN A 59 3.07 -5.78 -12.41
C GLN A 59 2.28 -6.32 -13.61
N ARG A 60 1.06 -6.81 -13.39
CA ARG A 60 0.17 -7.28 -14.45
C ARG A 60 -0.14 -6.16 -15.44
N ASN A 61 -0.46 -4.96 -14.97
CA ASN A 61 -0.73 -3.82 -15.84
C ASN A 61 0.50 -3.43 -16.66
N GLN A 62 1.68 -3.39 -16.05
CA GLN A 62 2.93 -3.13 -16.78
C GLN A 62 3.21 -4.18 -17.85
N ALA A 63 3.02 -5.46 -17.53
CA ALA A 63 3.20 -6.55 -18.48
C ALA A 63 2.20 -6.46 -19.64
N THR A 64 0.93 -6.11 -19.37
CA THR A 64 -0.09 -5.89 -20.38
C THR A 64 0.28 -4.73 -21.31
N THR A 65 0.66 -3.58 -20.76
CA THR A 65 1.10 -2.42 -21.56
C THR A 65 2.30 -2.76 -22.43
N ARG A 66 3.29 -3.50 -21.91
CA ARG A 66 4.43 -3.97 -22.71
C ARG A 66 4.00 -4.90 -23.83
N LYS A 67 3.05 -5.81 -23.55
CA LYS A 67 2.50 -6.72 -24.58
C LYS A 67 1.79 -5.93 -25.68
N GLU A 68 0.98 -4.94 -25.31
CA GLU A 68 0.29 -4.07 -26.26
C GLU A 68 1.27 -3.27 -27.12
N ASP A 69 2.31 -2.68 -26.52
CA ASP A 69 3.37 -1.97 -27.24
C ASP A 69 4.09 -2.92 -28.21
N LEU A 70 4.50 -4.11 -27.75
CA LEU A 70 5.13 -5.11 -28.61
C LEU A 70 4.21 -5.59 -29.74
N SER A 71 2.91 -5.76 -29.46
CA SER A 71 1.92 -6.11 -30.48
C SER A 71 1.77 -5.02 -31.53
N LEU A 72 1.79 -3.75 -31.12
CA LEU A 72 1.75 -2.61 -32.02
C LEU A 72 3.02 -2.60 -32.88
N LYS A 73 4.20 -2.76 -32.26
CA LYS A 73 5.49 -2.85 -32.96
C LYS A 73 5.49 -3.98 -34.00
N LEU A 74 4.97 -5.16 -33.65
CA LEU A 74 4.85 -6.29 -34.58
C LEU A 74 3.89 -5.97 -35.74
N ALA A 75 2.75 -5.36 -35.48
CA ALA A 75 1.80 -4.98 -36.53
C ALA A 75 2.44 -3.97 -37.51
N SER A 76 3.24 -3.05 -37.00
CA SER A 76 3.93 -2.03 -37.79
C SER A 76 5.24 -2.48 -38.43
N GLN A 77 5.77 -3.68 -38.11
CA GLN A 77 6.93 -4.26 -38.83
C GLN A 77 6.64 -4.52 -40.31
N SER A 78 5.36 -4.60 -40.68
CA SER A 78 4.94 -4.74 -42.08
C SER A 78 5.03 -3.42 -42.87
N ASP A 79 5.21 -2.29 -42.18
CA ASP A 79 5.27 -0.95 -42.77
C ASP A 79 6.74 -0.49 -42.95
N PRO A 80 7.20 -0.28 -44.19
CA PRO A 80 8.55 0.22 -44.48
C PRO A 80 8.88 1.53 -43.75
N SER A 81 7.91 2.43 -43.61
CA SER A 81 8.12 3.74 -42.97
C SER A 81 8.34 3.62 -41.47
N TRP A 82 7.73 2.62 -40.84
CA TRP A 82 7.91 2.34 -39.42
C TRP A 82 9.28 1.72 -39.14
N ILE A 83 9.77 0.82 -40.01
CA ILE A 83 11.12 0.24 -39.91
C ILE A 83 12.18 1.35 -39.96
N GLU A 84 12.06 2.29 -40.90
CA GLU A 84 12.97 3.44 -40.99
C GLU A 84 12.97 4.26 -39.70
N GLN A 85 11.79 4.56 -39.13
CA GLN A 85 11.71 5.31 -37.88
C GLN A 85 12.34 4.59 -36.68
N VAL A 86 12.16 3.27 -36.57
CA VAL A 86 12.78 2.47 -35.50
C VAL A 86 14.29 2.42 -35.68
N LEU A 87 14.79 2.19 -36.90
CA LEU A 87 16.22 2.25 -37.21
C LEU A 87 16.81 3.62 -36.87
N MET A 88 16.13 4.71 -37.23
CA MET A 88 16.58 6.07 -36.89
C MET A 88 16.65 6.32 -35.38
N LYS A 89 15.73 5.71 -34.60
CA LYS A 89 15.62 5.90 -33.16
C LYS A 89 16.59 5.01 -32.35
N GLU A 90 16.73 3.75 -32.73
CA GLU A 90 17.53 2.75 -32.00
C GLU A 90 19.01 2.78 -32.43
N LEU A 91 19.29 2.93 -33.73
CA LEU A 91 20.66 2.93 -34.27
C LEU A 91 21.21 4.34 -34.51
N GLY A 92 20.36 5.38 -34.42
CA GLY A 92 20.77 6.78 -34.62
C GLY A 92 21.18 7.13 -36.06
N VAL A 93 20.95 6.22 -37.01
CA VAL A 93 21.23 6.40 -38.44
C VAL A 93 20.17 7.26 -39.11
N VAL A 94 20.54 7.96 -40.18
CA VAL A 94 19.62 8.79 -40.96
C VAL A 94 19.68 8.30 -42.41
N PRO A 95 18.53 8.07 -43.06
CA PRO A 95 18.52 7.65 -44.45
C PRO A 95 19.15 8.74 -45.34
N GLU A 96 19.83 8.31 -46.41
CA GLU A 96 20.70 9.16 -47.24
C GLU A 96 20.02 10.43 -47.78
N ASN A 97 18.69 10.40 -47.91
CA ASN A 97 17.88 11.50 -48.45
C ASN A 97 17.40 12.51 -47.38
N LYS A 98 17.81 12.40 -46.10
CA LYS A 98 17.38 13.29 -45.01
C LYS A 98 18.58 13.88 -44.25
N ILE A 99 18.48 15.16 -43.85
CA ILE A 99 19.54 15.87 -43.11
C ILE A 99 19.11 16.03 -41.65
N LYS A 100 19.96 15.63 -40.70
CA LYS A 100 19.73 15.81 -39.27
C LYS A 100 20.07 17.24 -38.85
N VAL A 101 19.05 18.03 -38.50
CA VAL A 101 19.24 19.41 -38.04
C VAL A 101 19.22 19.44 -36.51
N HIS A 102 20.31 19.93 -35.90
CA HIS A 102 20.37 20.21 -34.46
C HIS A 102 20.19 21.71 -34.24
N PHE A 103 19.10 22.09 -33.58
CA PHE A 103 18.92 23.47 -33.12
C PHE A 103 19.70 23.66 -31.81
N LYS A 104 20.69 24.56 -31.82
CA LYS A 104 21.45 24.96 -30.64
C LYS A 104 20.74 26.15 -30.00
N ASN A 105 20.39 26.03 -28.72
CA ASN A 105 19.82 27.11 -27.91
C ASN A 105 20.93 27.92 -27.25
#